data_AF-A0A1Q3HVD9-F1
#
_entry.id   AF-A0A1Q3HVD9-F1
#
_cell.length_a   1.000
_cell.length_b   1.000
_cell.length_c   1.000
_cell.angle_alpha   90.00
_cell.angle_beta   90.00
_cell.angle_gamma   90.00
#
_symmetry.space_group_name_H-M   'P 1'
#
loop_
_entity.id
_entity.type
_entity.pdbx_description
1 polymer ?
#
loop_
_entity_poly.entity_id
_entity_poly.type
_entity_poly.pdbx_seq_one_letter_code
_entity_poly.pdbx_strand_id
1 'polypeptide(L)'
;MKKYPLTAIESCTASRSDVLRVLRDISLRIDDEEFENNEDLPEWKQKCIKNFVLCQDEGWMGSCYDCMRYCEGQHKWPEDRCPDPRQSKK
;
A
#
# COMPACT_ATOMS: atom_id res chain seq x y z
N MET A 1 -19.52 -30.30 22.70
CA MET A 1 -18.47 -29.38 22.23
C MET A 1 -19.08 -28.41 21.24
N LYS A 2 -19.06 -27.10 21.51
CA LYS A 2 -19.57 -26.09 20.56
C LYS A 2 -18.50 -25.91 19.48
N LYS A 3 -18.81 -26.33 18.24
CA LYS A 3 -17.94 -26.09 17.09
C LYS A 3 -18.14 -24.63 16.68
N TYR A 4 -17.15 -23.80 16.97
CA TYR A 4 -17.12 -22.44 16.46
C TYR A 4 -16.50 -22.48 15.05
N PRO A 5 -17.02 -21.69 14.10
CA PRO A 5 -16.46 -21.62 12.76
C PRO A 5 -14.99 -21.20 12.84
N LEU A 6 -14.14 -21.91 12.09
CA LEU A 6 -12.68 -21.78 12.13
C LEU A 6 -12.19 -20.60 11.29
N THR A 7 -13.05 -20.00 10.47
CA THR A 7 -12.68 -18.91 9.56
C THR A 7 -13.78 -17.86 9.41
N ALA A 8 -13.39 -16.64 9.04
CA ALA A 8 -14.31 -15.56 8.71
C ALA A 8 -15.26 -15.92 7.55
N ILE A 9 -14.83 -16.80 6.63
CA ILE A 9 -15.64 -17.32 5.51
C ILE A 9 -16.75 -18.23 6.01
N GLU A 10 -16.51 -19.02 7.06
CA GLU A 10 -17.56 -19.84 7.67
C GLU A 10 -18.51 -19.02 8.56
N SER A 11 -18.10 -17.81 8.96
CA SER A 11 -18.91 -16.90 9.78
C SER A 11 -19.92 -16.08 8.97
N CYS A 12 -19.63 -15.80 7.70
CA CYS A 12 -20.53 -15.11 6.78
C CYS A 12 -20.82 -16.10 5.65
N THR A 13 -22.04 -16.60 5.53
CA THR A 13 -22.50 -17.67 4.61
C THR A 13 -22.33 -17.36 3.10
N ALA A 14 -21.17 -16.87 2.67
CA ALA A 14 -20.83 -16.56 1.30
C ALA A 14 -20.27 -17.82 0.65
N SER A 15 -20.78 -18.17 -0.53
CA SER A 15 -20.18 -19.23 -1.31
C SER A 15 -18.82 -18.80 -1.85
N ARG A 16 -17.94 -19.76 -2.16
CA ARG A 16 -16.66 -19.48 -2.84
C ARG A 16 -16.87 -18.65 -4.12
N SER A 17 -17.96 -18.89 -4.84
CA SER A 17 -18.35 -18.11 -6.02
C SER A 17 -18.69 -16.66 -5.69
N ASP A 18 -19.34 -16.39 -4.56
CA ASP A 18 -19.67 -15.01 -4.14
C ASP A 18 -18.39 -14.24 -3.79
N VAL A 19 -17.47 -14.87 -3.05
CA VAL A 19 -16.16 -14.28 -2.73
C VAL A 19 -15.37 -13.96 -3.99
N LEU A 20 -15.31 -14.90 -4.94
CA LEU A 20 -14.60 -14.68 -6.21
C LEU A 20 -15.23 -13.59 -7.07
N ARG A 21 -16.56 -13.44 -7.03
CA ARG A 21 -17.26 -12.38 -7.76
C ARG A 21 -16.97 -11.01 -7.16
N VAL A 22 -16.98 -10.89 -5.83
CA VAL A 22 -16.62 -9.66 -5.12
C VAL A 22 -15.15 -9.30 -5.34
N LEU A 23 -14.23 -10.25 -5.24
CA LEU A 23 -12.80 -10.01 -5.49
C LEU A 23 -12.54 -9.57 -6.92
N ARG A 24 -13.23 -10.15 -7.91
CA ARG A 24 -13.14 -9.71 -9.31
C ARG A 24 -13.67 -8.28 -9.48
N ASP A 25 -14.81 -7.96 -8.88
CA ASP A 25 -15.41 -6.63 -8.94
C ASP A 25 -14.52 -5.57 -8.28
N ILE A 26 -13.88 -5.88 -7.14
CA ILE A 26 -12.87 -5.02 -6.51
C ILE A 26 -11.65 -4.86 -7.43
N SER A 27 -11.13 -5.96 -7.99
CA SER A 27 -9.97 -5.92 -8.89
C SER A 27 -10.21 -5.15 -10.19
N LEU A 28 -11.47 -5.00 -10.62
CA LEU A 28 -11.86 -4.19 -11.77
C LEU A 28 -12.15 -2.73 -11.42
N ARG A 29 -12.22 -2.39 -10.12
CA ARG A 29 -12.48 -1.03 -9.62
C ARG A 29 -11.23 -0.35 -9.07
N ILE A 30 -10.22 -1.13 -8.68
CA ILE A 30 -8.91 -0.59 -8.34
C ILE A 30 -8.19 -0.35 -9.66
N ASP A 31 -8.45 0.81 -10.27
CA ASP A 31 -7.56 1.38 -11.28
C ASP A 31 -6.35 1.97 -10.55
N ASP A 32 -5.14 1.58 -10.94
CA ASP A 32 -3.89 2.12 -10.36
C ASP A 32 -3.80 3.66 -10.45
N GLU A 33 -4.61 4.28 -11.32
CA GLU A 33 -4.75 5.73 -11.52
C GLU A 33 -5.48 6.47 -10.37
N GLU A 34 -6.26 5.77 -9.52
CA GLU A 34 -6.94 6.39 -8.37
C GLU A 34 -5.93 6.89 -7.32
N PHE A 35 -4.74 6.28 -7.28
CA PHE A 35 -3.68 6.72 -6.40
C PHE A 35 -3.06 8.08 -6.82
N GLU A 36 -3.03 8.37 -8.12
CA GLU A 36 -2.47 9.62 -8.66
C GLU A 36 -3.42 10.81 -8.54
N ASN A 37 -4.73 10.58 -8.35
CA ASN A 37 -5.77 11.61 -8.33
C ASN A 37 -6.37 11.89 -6.94
N ASN A 38 -5.66 11.59 -5.85
CA ASN A 38 -6.11 12.03 -4.53
C ASN A 38 -5.71 13.50 -4.30
N GLU A 39 -6.40 14.42 -4.99
CA GLU A 39 -6.23 15.88 -4.88
C GLU A 39 -6.44 16.39 -3.44
N ASP A 40 -7.05 15.59 -2.57
CA ASP A 40 -7.28 15.90 -1.16
C ASP A 40 -6.07 15.62 -0.25
N LEU A 41 -5.01 14.98 -0.75
CA LEU A 41 -3.82 14.72 0.06
C LEU A 41 -2.85 15.90 0.05
N PRO A 42 -2.29 16.30 1.20
CA PRO A 42 -1.25 17.31 1.23
C PRO A 42 0.00 16.84 0.46
N GLU A 43 0.69 17.78 -0.17
CA GLU A 43 1.83 17.53 -1.08
C GLU A 43 2.90 16.61 -0.46
N TRP A 44 3.18 16.77 0.83
CA TRP A 44 4.15 15.93 1.54
C TRP A 44 3.75 14.46 1.54
N LYS A 45 2.46 14.16 1.65
CA LYS A 45 1.92 12.80 1.74
C LYS A 45 1.93 12.14 0.38
N GLN A 46 1.60 12.88 -0.68
CA GLN A 46 1.78 12.44 -2.06
C GLN A 46 3.25 12.07 -2.33
N LYS A 47 4.21 12.92 -1.89
CA LYS A 47 5.65 12.62 -1.99
C LYS A 47 6.06 11.37 -1.22
N CYS A 48 5.58 11.20 0.02
CA CYS A 48 5.87 10.01 0.81
C CYS A 48 5.43 8.73 0.10
N ILE A 49 4.20 8.72 -0.42
CA ILE A 49 3.65 7.51 -1.00
C ILE A 49 4.29 7.22 -2.36
N LYS A 50 4.57 8.27 -3.16
CA LYS A 50 5.36 8.12 -4.40
C LYS A 50 6.70 7.46 -4.13
N ASN A 51 7.44 7.91 -3.12
CA ASN A 51 8.72 7.31 -2.76
C ASN A 51 8.57 5.90 -2.17
N PHE A 52 7.48 5.60 -1.47
CA PHE A 52 7.20 4.25 -0.97
C PHE A 52 6.96 3.25 -2.11
N VAL A 53 6.19 3.63 -3.13
CA VAL A 53 5.98 2.80 -4.33
C VAL A 53 7.31 2.58 -5.05
N LEU A 54 8.06 3.65 -5.30
CA LEU A 54 9.39 3.57 -5.91
C LEU A 54 10.37 2.70 -5.10
N CYS A 55 10.31 2.79 -3.77
CA CYS A 55 11.14 1.97 -2.88
C CYS A 55 10.83 0.48 -3.05
N GLN A 56 9.55 0.12 -3.19
CA GLN A 56 9.14 -1.26 -3.43
C GLN A 56 9.49 -1.76 -4.83
N ASP A 57 9.24 -0.93 -5.86
CA ASP A 57 9.43 -1.30 -7.26
C ASP A 57 10.92 -1.38 -7.65
N GLU A 58 11.71 -0.40 -7.21
CA GLU A 58 13.14 -0.30 -7.53
C GLU A 58 14.03 -0.98 -6.45
N GLY A 59 13.43 -1.48 -5.36
CA GLY A 59 14.13 -2.19 -4.29
C GLY A 59 15.18 -1.34 -3.59
N TRP A 60 14.78 -0.17 -3.06
CA TRP A 60 15.72 0.74 -2.39
C TRP A 60 16.34 0.09 -1.14
N MET A 61 17.46 0.67 -0.68
CA MET A 61 18.11 0.20 0.55
C MET A 61 17.26 0.57 1.76
N GLY A 62 17.01 -0.43 2.62
CA GLY A 62 16.24 -0.28 3.86
C GLY A 62 14.85 -0.91 3.79
N SER A 63 14.12 -0.83 4.90
CA SER A 63 12.72 -1.25 4.96
C SER A 63 11.83 -0.11 4.47
N CYS A 64 11.25 -0.25 3.28
CA CYS A 64 10.34 0.75 2.70
C CYS A 64 9.20 1.13 3.66
N TYR A 65 8.70 0.15 4.41
CA TYR A 65 7.68 0.38 5.44
C TYR A 65 8.20 1.26 6.58
N ASP A 66 9.41 1.05 7.07
CA ASP A 66 9.97 1.91 8.12
C ASP A 66 10.14 3.35 7.63
N CYS A 67 10.62 3.53 6.40
CA CYS A 67 10.77 4.85 5.79
C CYS A 67 9.42 5.55 5.57
N MET A 68 8.37 4.81 5.21
CA MET A 68 7.02 5.35 5.14
C MET A 68 6.54 5.83 6.52
N ARG A 69 6.78 5.05 7.59
CA ARG A 69 6.41 5.43 8.97
C ARG A 69 7.15 6.68 9.44
N TYR A 70 8.43 6.82 9.09
CA TYR A 70 9.18 8.06 9.32
C TYR A 70 8.61 9.23 8.53
N CYS A 71 8.22 9.00 7.28
CA CYS A 71 7.63 10.02 6.42
C CYS A 71 6.29 10.53 6.97
N GLU A 72 5.45 9.65 7.53
CA GLU A 72 4.21 10.04 8.21
C GLU A 72 4.45 10.90 9.44
N GLY A 73 5.52 10.64 10.21
CA GLY A 73 5.83 11.41 11.42
C GLY A 73 6.48 12.76 11.15
N GLN A 74 7.40 12.81 10.18
CA GLN A 74 8.19 14.01 9.87
C GLN A 74 7.65 14.80 8.67
N HIS A 75 6.61 14.28 8.01
CA HIS A 75 6.08 14.80 6.75
C HIS A 75 7.15 14.95 5.65
N LYS A 76 8.21 14.13 5.73
CA LYS A 76 9.34 14.17 4.79
C LYS A 76 9.99 12.79 4.69
N TRP A 77 10.30 12.40 3.45
CA TRP A 77 10.96 11.13 3.19
C TRP A 77 12.40 11.13 3.71
N PRO A 78 12.84 10.10 4.45
CA PRO A 78 14.20 10.02 4.98
C PRO A 78 15.18 9.55 3.89
N GLU A 79 15.71 10.49 3.11
CA GLU A 79 16.70 10.21 2.04
C GLU A 79 18.02 9.60 2.56
N ASP A 80 18.34 9.82 3.84
CA ASP A 80 19.51 9.25 4.52
C ASP A 80 19.36 7.74 4.80
N ARG A 81 18.12 7.28 4.99
CA ARG A 81 17.81 5.88 5.36
C ARG A 81 17.27 5.06 4.21
N CYS A 82 16.47 5.70 3.36
CA CYS A 82 15.94 5.14 2.12
C CYS A 82 16.37 6.02 0.96
N PRO A 83 17.65 5.93 0.54
CA PRO A 83 18.17 6.71 -0.57
C PRO A 83 17.56 6.24 -1.89
N ASP A 84 17.08 7.19 -2.69
CA ASP A 84 16.66 6.93 -4.07
C ASP A 84 17.92 6.58 -4.91
N PRO A 85 17.99 5.38 -5.52
CA PRO A 85 19.14 4.95 -6.33
C PRO A 85 19.36 5.84 -7.55
N ARG A 86 18.35 6.61 -7.99
CA ARG A 86 18.46 7.58 -9.09
C ARG A 86 19.02 8.92 -8.62
N GLN A 87 18.84 9.28 -7.35
CA GLN A 87 19.42 10.49 -6.78
C GLN A 87 20.90 10.33 -6.41
N SER A 88 21.38 9.09 -6.23
CA SER A 88 22.81 8.80 -6.01
C SER A 88 23.70 8.89 -7.27
N LYS A 89 23.13 9.14 -8.46
CA LYS A 89 23.87 9.22 -9.73
C LYS A 89 24.21 10.66 -10.19
N LYS A 90 24.07 11.66 -9.33
CA LYS A 90 24.33 13.07 -9.70
C LYS A 90 25.69 13.57 -9.20
#